data_AF-A0A6M2CXB2-F1
#
_entry.id   AF-A0A6M2CXB2-F1
#
_cell.length_a   1.000
_cell.length_b   1.000
_cell.length_c   1.000
_cell.angle_alpha   90.00
_cell.angle_beta   90.00
_cell.angle_gamma   90.00
#
_symmetry.space_group_name_H-M   'P 1'
#
loop_
_entity.id
_entity.type
_entity.pdbx_description
1 polymer ?
#
loop_
_entity_poly.entity_id
_entity_poly.type
_entity_poly.pdbx_seq_one_letter_code
_entity_poly.pdbx_strand_id
1 'polypeptide(L)'
;MFSTSTQGKCWIFKDEAQISRLRKAANDRFINRQQNANRSSGDFLSPEEERTIYKHYEFPLRDFCKKFQPPVPRSVIGTSFHYFKRFYLNNSVMDYHPKHMLVTCVYLACKVEEFNVSIAQFVSNVRGDREKATDIILNNELLLM
;
A
#
# COMPACT_ATOMS: atom_id res chain seq x y z
N MET A 1 2.56 -20.07 15.45
CA MET A 1 3.78 -19.35 15.90
C MET A 1 4.49 -18.71 14.72
N PHE A 2 5.27 -17.66 14.94
CA PHE A 2 5.92 -16.87 13.88
C PHE A 2 6.83 -17.70 12.95
N SER A 3 7.61 -18.63 13.49
CA SER A 3 8.58 -19.45 12.73
C SER A 3 7.96 -20.30 11.62
N THR A 4 6.70 -20.70 11.76
CA THR A 4 5.97 -21.48 10.75
C THR A 4 5.03 -20.64 9.89
N SER A 5 4.94 -19.33 10.17
CA SER A 5 4.03 -18.40 9.50
C SER A 5 4.44 -18.06 8.07
N THR A 6 3.47 -17.61 7.27
CA THR A 6 3.74 -17.06 5.93
C THR A 6 4.59 -15.80 5.98
N GLN A 7 4.51 -15.01 7.05
CA GLN A 7 5.39 -13.86 7.25
C GLN A 7 6.86 -14.29 7.34
N GLY A 8 7.16 -15.26 8.20
CA GLY A 8 8.53 -15.79 8.36
C GLY A 8 9.09 -16.40 7.07
N LYS A 9 8.23 -17.07 6.28
CA LYS A 9 8.64 -17.77 5.05
C LYS A 9 8.78 -16.86 3.83
N CYS A 10 7.90 -15.87 3.67
CA CYS A 10 7.76 -15.11 2.42
C CYS A 10 8.14 -13.62 2.54
N TRP A 11 8.17 -13.07 3.74
CA TRP A 11 8.27 -11.61 3.97
C TRP A 11 9.39 -11.23 4.94
N ILE A 12 10.33 -12.13 5.19
CA ILE A 12 11.59 -11.87 5.89
C ILE A 12 12.72 -12.02 4.88
N PHE A 13 13.52 -10.97 4.74
CA PHE A 13 14.60 -10.88 3.76
C PHE A 13 15.95 -10.87 4.47
N LYS A 14 16.99 -11.34 3.77
CA LYS A 14 18.34 -11.47 4.34
C LYS A 14 18.98 -10.10 4.62
N ASP A 15 18.79 -9.17 3.69
CA ASP A 15 19.42 -7.85 3.72
C ASP A 15 18.60 -6.80 2.95
N GLU A 16 18.99 -5.53 3.09
CA GLU A 16 18.36 -4.42 2.36
C GLU A 16 18.60 -4.51 0.84
N ALA A 17 19.71 -5.12 0.40
CA ALA A 17 20.02 -5.27 -1.03
C ALA A 17 19.02 -6.20 -1.73
N GLN A 18 18.48 -7.22 -1.06
CA GLN A 18 17.40 -8.05 -1.59
C GLN A 18 16.12 -7.23 -1.79
N ILE A 19 15.77 -6.37 -0.83
CA ILE A 19 14.60 -5.49 -0.92
C ILE A 19 14.76 -4.47 -2.06
N SER A 20 15.93 -3.85 -2.19
CA SER A 20 16.22 -2.91 -3.29
C SER A 20 16.12 -3.58 -4.67
N ARG A 21 16.58 -4.85 -4.79
CA ARG A 21 16.43 -5.64 -6.02
C ARG A 21 14.97 -5.90 -6.38
N LEU A 22 14.12 -6.26 -5.42
CA LEU A 22 12.69 -6.48 -5.66
C LEU A 22 11.99 -5.22 -6.15
N ARG A 23 12.28 -4.07 -5.53
CA ARG A 23 11.71 -2.77 -5.94
C ARG A 23 12.17 -2.36 -7.32
N LYS A 24 13.46 -2.52 -7.62
CA LYS A 24 13.99 -2.27 -8.95
C LYS A 24 13.30 -3.15 -9.99
N ALA A 25 13.15 -4.45 -9.72
CA ALA A 25 12.45 -5.36 -10.61
C ALA A 25 10.97 -4.98 -10.82
N ALA A 26 10.30 -4.44 -9.80
CA ALA A 26 8.93 -3.95 -9.92
C ALA A 26 8.82 -2.70 -10.81
N ASN A 27 9.75 -1.76 -10.65
CA ASN A 27 9.87 -0.56 -11.48
C ASN A 27 10.19 -0.92 -12.94
N ASP A 28 11.20 -1.77 -13.16
CA ASP A 28 11.59 -2.25 -14.50
C ASP A 28 10.41 -2.95 -15.20
N ARG A 29 9.65 -3.79 -14.47
CA ARG A 29 8.45 -4.45 -15.00
C ARG A 29 7.38 -3.44 -15.44
N PHE A 30 7.18 -2.37 -14.69
CA PHE A 30 6.24 -1.31 -15.06
C PHE A 30 6.71 -0.57 -16.32
N ILE A 31 7.97 -0.14 -16.34
CA ILE A 31 8.57 0.57 -17.48
C ILE A 31 8.48 -0.28 -18.75
N ASN A 32 8.88 -1.55 -18.70
CA ASN A 32 8.81 -2.46 -19.83
C ASN A 32 7.38 -2.62 -20.36
N ARG A 33 6.37 -2.65 -19.47
CA ARG A 33 4.96 -2.72 -19.86
C ARG A 33 4.50 -1.45 -20.58
N GLN A 34 4.96 -0.27 -20.14
CA GLN A 34 4.56 1.03 -20.68
C GLN A 34 5.34 1.46 -21.93
N GLN A 35 6.60 1.04 -22.08
CA GLN A 35 7.39 1.26 -23.29
C GLN A 35 6.75 0.56 -24.50
N ASN A 36 6.17 -0.63 -24.29
CA ASN A 36 5.36 -1.31 -25.31
C ASN A 36 4.10 -0.52 -25.72
N ALA A 37 3.70 0.49 -24.94
CA ALA A 37 2.55 1.35 -25.19
C ALA A 37 2.94 2.75 -25.74
N ASN A 38 4.16 2.92 -26.25
CA ASN A 38 4.69 4.16 -26.85
C ASN A 38 4.79 5.39 -25.92
N ARG A 39 5.01 5.20 -24.61
CA ARG A 39 5.34 6.31 -23.70
C ARG A 39 6.84 6.64 -23.71
N SER A 40 7.16 7.92 -23.69
CA SER A 40 8.53 8.45 -23.67
C SER A 40 9.25 8.08 -22.36
N SER A 41 10.50 7.62 -22.45
CA SER A 41 11.30 7.19 -21.30
C SER A 41 11.57 8.26 -20.23
N GLY A 42 11.38 9.55 -20.55
CA GLY A 42 11.58 10.67 -19.64
C GLY A 42 10.49 10.86 -18.58
N ASP A 43 9.37 10.14 -18.70
CA ASP A 43 8.21 10.30 -17.80
C ASP A 43 8.20 9.30 -16.62
N PHE A 44 9.20 8.41 -16.54
CA PHE A 44 9.25 7.35 -15.53
C PHE A 44 10.09 7.75 -14.32
N LEU A 45 9.63 7.31 -13.15
CA LEU A 45 10.35 7.49 -11.89
C LEU A 45 11.47 6.45 -11.75
N SER A 46 12.59 6.89 -11.18
CA SER A 46 13.64 5.99 -10.69
C SER A 46 13.19 5.22 -9.44
N PRO A 47 13.78 4.05 -9.16
CA PRO A 47 13.52 3.31 -7.92
C PRO A 47 13.73 4.13 -6.63
N GLU A 48 14.67 5.08 -6.65
CA GLU A 48 14.98 5.99 -5.53
C GLU A 48 13.88 7.04 -5.32
N GLU A 49 13.32 7.57 -6.40
CA GLU A 49 12.17 8.49 -6.36
C GLU A 49 10.93 7.77 -5.87
N GLU A 50 10.64 6.58 -6.39
CA GLU A 50 9.56 5.73 -5.88
C GLU A 50 9.72 5.47 -4.38
N ARG A 51 10.97 5.18 -3.94
CA ARG A 51 11.33 5.01 -2.54
C ARG A 51 11.03 6.20 -1.67
N THR A 52 11.29 7.39 -2.19
CA THR A 52 11.00 8.64 -1.49
C THR A 52 9.50 8.86 -1.37
N ILE A 53 8.74 8.55 -2.44
CA ILE A 53 7.29 8.72 -2.47
C ILE A 53 6.61 7.81 -1.46
N TYR A 54 6.78 6.47 -1.53
CA TYR A 54 6.03 5.62 -0.59
C TYR A 54 6.47 5.87 0.86
N LYS A 55 7.74 6.20 1.13
CA LYS A 55 8.19 6.62 2.48
C LYS A 55 7.48 7.89 2.94
N HIS A 56 7.28 8.86 2.06
CA HIS A 56 6.52 10.06 2.37
C HIS A 56 5.07 9.71 2.75
N TYR A 57 4.44 8.78 2.03
CA TYR A 57 3.07 8.34 2.30
C TYR A 57 2.88 7.52 3.59
N GLU A 58 3.96 7.03 4.20
CA GLU A 58 3.91 6.46 5.56
C GLU A 58 3.45 7.47 6.62
N PHE A 59 3.76 8.77 6.43
CA PHE A 59 3.34 9.83 7.34
C PHE A 59 1.82 10.08 7.27
N PRO A 60 1.21 10.35 6.09
CA PRO A 60 -0.24 10.36 5.93
C PRO A 60 -0.94 9.10 6.43
N LEU A 61 -0.34 7.91 6.30
CA LEU A 61 -0.97 6.67 6.78
C LEU A 61 -1.12 6.72 8.30
N ARG A 62 -0.03 7.02 9.00
CA ARG A 62 -0.04 7.20 10.45
C ARG A 62 -1.05 8.26 10.89
N ASP A 63 -1.04 9.41 10.20
CA ASP A 63 -1.91 10.53 10.54
C ASP A 63 -3.38 10.23 10.27
N PHE A 64 -3.69 9.46 9.22
CA PHE A 64 -5.03 8.96 8.94
C PHE A 64 -5.51 8.08 10.09
N CYS A 65 -4.75 7.04 10.47
CA CYS A 65 -5.12 6.16 11.57
C CYS A 65 -5.25 6.89 12.91
N LYS A 66 -4.40 7.91 13.18
CA LYS A 66 -4.46 8.71 14.41
C LYS A 66 -5.73 9.56 14.50
N LYS A 67 -6.23 10.07 13.37
CA LYS A 67 -7.42 10.92 13.29
C LYS A 67 -8.72 10.14 13.07
N PHE A 68 -8.60 8.83 12.82
CA PHE A 68 -9.73 7.97 12.49
C PHE A 68 -10.62 7.75 13.72
N GLN A 69 -11.93 7.83 13.51
CA GLN A 69 -12.95 7.57 14.51
C GLN A 69 -13.86 6.43 14.01
N PRO A 70 -14.06 5.35 14.81
CA PRO A 70 -13.57 5.10 16.17
C PRO A 70 -12.05 4.85 16.28
N PRO A 71 -11.42 5.00 17.46
CA PRO A 71 -9.96 4.87 17.60
C PRO A 71 -9.43 3.53 17.08
N VAL A 72 -8.47 3.60 16.16
CA VAL A 72 -7.92 2.41 15.50
C VAL A 72 -6.95 1.69 16.44
N PRO A 73 -7.11 0.37 16.67
CA PRO A 73 -6.17 -0.43 17.45
C PRO A 73 -4.75 -0.42 16.89
N ARG A 74 -3.74 -0.54 17.76
CA ARG A 74 -2.33 -0.56 17.34
C ARG A 74 -2.02 -1.71 16.39
N SER A 75 -2.70 -2.85 16.52
CA SER A 75 -2.51 -4.01 15.63
C SER A 75 -2.95 -3.69 14.20
N VAL A 76 -4.14 -3.08 14.02
CA VAL A 76 -4.62 -2.57 12.72
C VAL A 76 -3.62 -1.60 12.10
N ILE A 77 -3.07 -0.65 12.87
CA ILE A 77 -2.06 0.29 12.37
C ILE A 77 -0.83 -0.48 11.87
N GLY A 78 -0.30 -1.41 12.68
CA GLY A 78 0.85 -2.24 12.32
C GLY A 78 0.62 -3.07 11.06
N THR A 79 -0.56 -3.69 10.94
CA THR A 79 -0.97 -4.51 9.79
C THR A 79 -1.14 -3.66 8.54
N SER A 80 -1.71 -2.46 8.66
CA SER A 80 -1.83 -1.49 7.55
C SER A 80 -0.46 -1.11 6.99
N PHE A 81 0.52 -0.83 7.86
CA PHE A 81 1.88 -0.54 7.43
C PHE A 81 2.56 -1.74 6.77
N HIS A 82 2.31 -2.95 7.27
CA HIS A 82 2.84 -4.16 6.63
C HIS A 82 2.27 -4.32 5.21
N TYR A 83 0.96 -4.19 5.03
CA TYR A 83 0.36 -4.27 3.69
C TYR A 83 0.92 -3.21 2.76
N PHE A 84 0.99 -1.96 3.20
CA PHE A 84 1.52 -0.87 2.38
C PHE A 84 2.97 -1.13 1.94
N LYS A 85 3.85 -1.55 2.86
CA LYS A 85 5.26 -1.83 2.56
C LYS A 85 5.44 -3.06 1.69
N ARG A 86 4.64 -4.10 1.90
CA ARG A 86 4.67 -5.35 1.11
C ARG A 86 4.16 -5.11 -0.31
N PHE A 87 3.11 -4.32 -0.46
CA PHE A 87 2.53 -3.97 -1.74
C PHE A 87 3.56 -3.25 -2.63
N TYR A 88 4.20 -2.19 -2.13
CA TYR A 88 5.24 -1.44 -2.85
C TYR A 88 6.63 -2.11 -2.85
N LEU A 89 6.72 -3.37 -2.42
CA LEU A 89 7.90 -4.19 -2.66
C LEU A 89 7.89 -4.80 -4.07
N ASN A 90 6.69 -5.12 -4.57
CA ASN A 90 6.49 -5.81 -5.84
C ASN A 90 5.70 -4.99 -6.86
N ASN A 91 5.19 -3.82 -6.49
CA ASN A 91 4.42 -2.94 -7.36
C ASN A 91 5.04 -1.55 -7.40
N SER A 92 4.91 -0.88 -8.55
CA SER A 92 5.37 0.50 -8.73
C SER A 92 4.31 1.50 -8.26
N VAL A 93 4.75 2.64 -7.71
CA VAL A 93 3.87 3.78 -7.39
C VAL A 93 3.24 4.42 -8.63
N MET A 94 3.83 4.20 -9.81
CA MET A 94 3.30 4.68 -11.09
C MET A 94 2.11 3.86 -11.58
N ASP A 95 2.01 2.60 -11.18
CA ASP A 95 0.87 1.71 -11.50
C ASP A 95 -0.28 1.97 -10.52
N TYR A 96 0.04 2.10 -9.22
CA TYR A 96 -0.94 2.28 -8.16
C TYR A 96 -0.57 3.45 -7.27
N HIS A 97 -1.40 4.49 -7.29
CA HIS A 97 -1.11 5.72 -6.56
C HIS A 97 -1.21 5.52 -5.02
N PRO A 98 -0.17 5.87 -4.24
CA PRO A 98 -0.11 5.63 -2.79
C PRO A 98 -1.26 6.19 -1.95
N LYS A 99 -1.84 7.32 -2.35
CA LYS A 99 -3.02 7.90 -1.68
C LYS A 99 -4.20 6.92 -1.62
N HIS A 100 -4.40 6.15 -2.67
CA HIS A 100 -5.50 5.18 -2.77
C HIS A 100 -5.13 3.89 -2.04
N MET A 101 -3.93 3.37 -2.29
CA MET A 101 -3.47 2.14 -1.63
C MET A 101 -3.38 2.29 -0.11
N LEU A 102 -3.06 3.48 0.40
CA LEU A 102 -3.04 3.76 1.83
C LEU A 102 -4.41 3.50 2.48
N VAL A 103 -5.49 4.09 1.94
CA VAL A 103 -6.83 3.91 2.51
C VAL A 103 -7.31 2.46 2.35
N THR A 104 -6.99 1.81 1.23
CA THR A 104 -7.29 0.38 1.02
C THR A 104 -6.55 -0.51 2.00
N CYS A 105 -5.25 -0.25 2.28
CA CYS A 105 -4.47 -1.01 3.26
C CYS A 105 -5.06 -0.91 4.66
N VAL A 106 -5.50 0.28 5.07
CA VAL A 106 -6.11 0.46 6.39
C VAL A 106 -7.46 -0.24 6.45
N TYR A 107 -8.29 -0.12 5.41
CA TYR A 107 -9.59 -0.79 5.36
C TYR A 107 -9.46 -2.32 5.42
N LEU A 108 -8.55 -2.91 4.64
CA LEU A 108 -8.29 -4.35 4.67
C LEU A 108 -7.73 -4.80 6.03
N ALA A 109 -6.82 -4.02 6.63
CA ALA A 109 -6.30 -4.30 7.95
C ALA A 109 -7.41 -4.28 9.02
N CYS A 110 -8.39 -3.37 8.92
CA CYS A 110 -9.55 -3.38 9.82
C CYS A 110 -10.31 -4.72 9.74
N LYS A 111 -10.52 -5.26 8.54
CA LYS A 111 -11.20 -6.55 8.36
C LYS A 111 -10.41 -7.72 8.96
N VAL A 112 -9.11 -7.78 8.70
CA VAL A 112 -8.24 -8.89 9.11
C VAL A 112 -8.00 -8.92 10.62
N GLU A 113 -7.95 -7.76 11.26
CA GLU A 113 -7.77 -7.61 12.72
C GLU A 113 -9.09 -7.54 13.48
N GLU A 114 -10.21 -7.91 12.84
CA GLU A 114 -11.55 -7.93 13.44
C GLU A 114 -12.01 -6.58 14.01
N PHE A 115 -11.49 -5.48 13.48
CA PHE A 115 -11.94 -4.13 13.79
C PHE A 115 -13.15 -3.78 12.92
N ASN A 116 -14.33 -4.13 13.41
CA ASN A 116 -15.60 -4.03 12.69
C ASN A 116 -16.03 -2.58 12.45
N VAL A 117 -15.73 -2.08 11.25
CA VAL A 117 -16.16 -0.77 10.76
C VAL A 117 -16.80 -0.95 9.38
N SER A 118 -18.02 -0.43 9.20
CA SER A 118 -18.66 -0.49 7.89
C SER A 118 -17.92 0.39 6.88
N ILE A 119 -18.02 0.09 5.58
CA ILE A 119 -17.39 0.92 4.55
C ILE A 119 -17.86 2.37 4.62
N ALA A 120 -19.16 2.59 4.89
CA ALA A 120 -19.75 3.92 5.06
C ALA A 120 -19.13 4.69 6.24
N GLN A 121 -18.92 4.02 7.38
CA GLN A 121 -18.22 4.61 8.53
C GLN A 121 -16.74 4.88 8.20
N PHE A 122 -16.09 3.97 7.49
CA PHE A 122 -14.69 4.14 7.10
C PHE A 122 -14.49 5.36 6.20
N VAL A 123 -15.27 5.49 5.11
CA VAL A 123 -15.12 6.61 4.17
C VAL A 123 -15.56 7.95 4.76
N SER A 124 -16.34 7.95 5.85
CA SER A 124 -16.65 9.18 6.59
C SER A 124 -15.40 9.86 7.18
N ASN A 125 -14.33 9.08 7.43
CA ASN A 125 -13.04 9.55 7.90
C ASN A 125 -12.11 10.00 6.76
N VAL A 126 -12.46 9.71 5.50
CA VAL A 126 -11.70 10.10 4.32
C VAL A 126 -12.09 11.52 3.91
N ARG A 127 -11.09 12.36 3.63
CA ARG A 127 -11.33 13.72 3.12
C ARG A 127 -11.62 13.68 1.62
N GLY A 128 -12.72 14.31 1.20
CA GLY A 128 -13.11 14.47 -0.20
C GLY A 128 -14.37 13.70 -0.55
N ASP A 129 -14.43 13.25 -1.80
CA ASP A 129 -15.57 12.52 -2.36
C ASP A 129 -15.63 11.08 -1.81
N ARG A 130 -16.68 10.81 -1.04
CA ARG A 130 -16.86 9.54 -0.32
C ARG A 130 -17.29 8.39 -1.22
N GLU A 131 -18.04 8.69 -2.29
CA GLU A 131 -18.48 7.67 -3.25
C GLU A 131 -17.29 7.17 -4.03
N LYS A 132 -16.48 8.09 -4.57
CA LYS A 132 -15.21 7.72 -5.23
C LYS A 132 -14.25 7.00 -4.30
N ALA A 133 -14.16 7.42 -3.03
CA ALA A 133 -13.32 6.72 -2.06
C ALA A 133 -13.78 5.27 -1.84
N THR A 134 -15.09 5.05 -1.75
CA THR A 134 -15.69 3.71 -1.65
C THR A 134 -15.30 2.85 -2.85
N ASP A 135 -15.55 3.34 -4.06
CA ASP A 135 -15.25 2.59 -5.28
C ASP A 135 -13.76 2.24 -5.40
N ILE A 136 -12.89 3.21 -5.11
CA ILE A 136 -11.44 3.01 -5.14
C ILE A 136 -11.01 1.96 -4.12
N ILE A 137 -11.55 2.00 -2.90
CA ILE A 137 -11.21 1.05 -1.85
C ILE A 137 -11.63 -0.36 -2.28
N LEU A 138 -12.88 -0.52 -2.73
CA LEU A 138 -13.44 -1.82 -3.08
C LEU A 138 -12.77 -2.42 -4.33
N ASN A 139 -12.51 -1.61 -5.35
CA ASN A 139 -11.85 -2.07 -6.59
C ASN A 139 -10.40 -2.52 -6.34
N ASN A 140 -9.68 -1.85 -5.44
CA ASN A 140 -8.29 -2.20 -5.12
C ASN A 140 -8.17 -3.24 -3.99
N GLU A 141 -9.27 -3.63 -3.35
CA GLU A 141 -9.22 -4.57 -2.23
C GLU A 141 -8.71 -5.95 -2.68
N LEU A 142 -9.25 -6.47 -3.79
CA LEU A 142 -8.82 -7.76 -4.35
C LEU A 142 -7.38 -7.74 -4.84
N LEU A 143 -6.91 -6.58 -5.32
CA LEU A 143 -5.54 -6.39 -5.76
C LEU A 143 -4.54 -6.48 -4.59
N LEU A 144 -4.96 -6.12 -3.38
CA LEU A 144 -4.10 -6.09 -2.19
C LEU A 144 -3.99 -7.44 -1.48
N MET A 145 -4.98 -8.33 -1.64
CA MET A 145 -5.01 -9.67 -1.04
C MET A 145 -4.03 -10.64 -1.70
#